data_AF-A0A352JT10-F1
#
_entry.id   AF-A0A352JT10-F1
#
_cell.length_a   1.000
_cell.length_b   1.000
_cell.length_c   1.000
_cell.angle_alpha   90.00
_cell.angle_beta   90.00
_cell.angle_gamma   90.00
#
_symmetry.space_group_name_H-M   'P 1'
#
loop_
_entity.id
_entity.type
_entity.pdbx_description
1 polymer ?
#
loop_
_entity_poly.entity_id
_entity_poly.type
_entity_poly.pdbx_seq_one_letter_code
_entity_poly.pdbx_strand_id
1 'polypeptide(L)'
;PDWAGYSANAEVIISQKDRILMIPERLVTFMGDTAKVEVQDSISRKIDFKKIEVGLSDGLNIEVKSGLTQQDKVVERPPKEIE
;
A
#
# COMPACT_ATOMS: atom_id res chain seq x y z
N PRO A 1 9.02 -19.86 26.53
CA PRO A 1 9.66 -19.94 25.20
C PRO A 1 8.71 -19.40 24.12
N ASP A 2 8.90 -18.26 23.46
CA ASP A 2 9.96 -17.25 23.43
C ASP A 2 9.25 -15.98 22.94
N TRP A 3 9.41 -14.87 23.67
CA TRP A 3 9.01 -13.54 23.24
C TRP A 3 10.30 -12.83 22.80
N ALA A 4 10.61 -12.80 21.51
CA ALA A 4 11.61 -11.90 20.96
C ALA A 4 11.55 -11.94 19.44
N GLY A 5 11.12 -10.84 18.83
CA GLY A 5 11.08 -10.67 17.39
C GLY A 5 10.57 -9.30 17.01
N TYR A 6 11.09 -8.27 17.69
CA TYR A 6 10.79 -6.88 17.36
C TYR A 6 11.28 -6.54 15.95
N SER A 7 10.52 -5.62 15.35
CA SER A 7 10.95 -4.58 14.42
C SER A 7 10.95 -4.89 12.92
N ALA A 8 9.86 -4.49 12.27
CA ALA A 8 9.96 -3.63 11.10
C ALA A 8 8.93 -2.51 11.26
N ASN A 9 9.31 -1.42 11.94
CA ASN A 9 8.66 -0.15 11.66
C ASN A 9 9.16 0.24 10.26
N ALA A 10 8.48 -0.26 9.23
CA ALA A 10 8.73 0.17 7.86
C ALA A 10 8.15 1.57 7.72
N GLU A 11 8.97 2.57 8.05
CA GLU A 11 8.69 3.96 7.70
C GLU A 11 8.68 4.01 6.17
N VAL A 12 7.47 4.07 5.58
CA VAL A 12 7.31 4.38 4.16
C VAL A 12 7.84 5.79 4.01
N ILE A 13 9.09 5.91 3.58
CA ILE A 13 9.70 7.19 3.23
C ILE A 13 8.94 7.71 2.02
N ILE A 14 7.96 8.57 2.28
CA ILE A 14 7.29 9.37 1.24
C ILE A 14 8.35 10.39 0.79
N SER A 15 9.15 10.02 -0.22
CA SER A 15 10.16 10.91 -0.79
C SER A 15 9.47 12.12 -1.41
N GLN A 16 9.63 13.25 -0.73
CA GLN A 16 9.14 14.56 -1.12
C GLN A 16 9.97 15.10 -2.29
N LYS A 17 9.83 14.50 -3.47
CA LYS A 17 10.19 15.13 -4.74
C LYS A 17 8.96 15.02 -5.64
N ASP A 18 8.28 16.16 -5.78
CA ASP A 18 7.15 16.38 -6.68
C ASP A 18 5.93 15.47 -6.50
N ARG A 19 5.29 15.44 -5.32
CA ARG A 19 3.90 14.96 -5.08
C ARG A 19 3.46 13.63 -5.74
N ILE A 20 4.38 12.75 -6.13
CA ILE A 20 4.06 11.48 -6.77
C ILE A 20 4.04 10.41 -5.68
N LEU A 21 2.87 9.84 -5.42
CA LEU A 21 2.71 8.72 -4.50
C LEU A 21 3.15 7.44 -5.22
N MET A 22 4.20 6.80 -4.74
CA MET A 22 4.58 5.47 -5.21
C MET A 22 4.28 4.44 -4.13
N ILE A 23 3.70 3.32 -4.54
CA ILE A 23 3.46 2.16 -3.69
C ILE A 23 3.97 0.90 -4.38
N PRO A 24 4.35 -0.15 -3.63
CA PRO A 24 4.70 -1.43 -4.23
C PRO A 24 3.53 -1.96 -5.08
N GLU A 25 3.80 -2.34 -6.33
CA GLU A 25 2.77 -2.82 -7.26
C GLU A 25 2.03 -4.04 -6.70
N ARG A 26 2.74 -4.88 -5.93
CA ARG A 26 2.19 -6.06 -5.24
C ARG A 26 1.03 -5.76 -4.28
N LEU A 27 0.88 -4.50 -3.84
CA LEU A 27 -0.22 -4.06 -2.96
C LEU A 27 -1.45 -3.59 -3.74
N VAL A 28 -1.32 -3.44 -5.06
CA VAL A 28 -2.40 -3.04 -5.94
C VAL A 28 -3.11 -4.28 -6.47
N THR A 29 -4.41 -4.33 -6.26
CA THR A 29 -5.28 -5.34 -6.88
C THR A 29 -5.85 -4.79 -8.17
N PHE A 30 -5.50 -5.39 -9.29
CA PHE A 30 -6.08 -5.09 -10.60
C PHE A 30 -7.31 -5.96 -10.85
N MET A 31 -8.41 -5.31 -11.25
CA MET A 31 -9.66 -5.96 -11.64
C MET A 31 -10.07 -5.40 -13.00
N GLY A 32 -9.60 -6.06 -14.08
CA GLY A 32 -9.71 -5.53 -15.44
C GLY A 32 -9.00 -4.17 -15.54
N ASP A 33 -9.72 -3.15 -15.95
CA ASP A 33 -9.22 -1.77 -16.07
C ASP A 33 -9.20 -0.98 -14.76
N THR A 34 -9.63 -1.56 -13.63
CA THR A 34 -9.68 -0.87 -12.33
C THR A 34 -8.56 -1.32 -11.41
N ALA A 35 -7.82 -0.37 -10.83
CA ALA A 35 -6.89 -0.61 -9.74
C ALA A 35 -7.52 -0.24 -8.38
N LYS A 36 -7.29 -1.07 -7.37
CA LYS A 36 -7.71 -0.81 -5.99
C LYS A 36 -6.63 -1.24 -5.00
N VAL A 37 -6.60 -0.61 -3.84
CA VAL A 37 -5.68 -0.93 -2.74
C VAL A 37 -6.45 -1.12 -1.44
N GLU A 38 -5.89 -1.95 -0.56
CA GLU A 38 -6.36 -2.05 0.82
C GLU A 38 -5.78 -0.88 1.63
N VAL A 39 -6.66 -0.10 2.24
CA VAL A 39 -6.29 0.97 3.19
C VAL A 39 -6.85 0.64 4.56
N GLN A 40 -6.07 0.90 5.60
CA GLN A 40 -6.53 0.76 6.97
C GLN A 40 -7.01 2.10 7.49
N ASP A 41 -8.28 2.15 7.89
CA ASP A 41 -8.82 3.32 8.56
C ASP A 41 -8.21 3.47 9.95
N SER A 42 -7.63 4.63 10.24
CA SER A 42 -6.92 4.86 11.49
C SER A 42 -7.84 4.89 12.72
N ILE A 43 -9.15 5.10 12.52
CA ILE A 43 -10.12 5.29 13.61
C ILE A 43 -10.75 3.94 13.97
N SER A 44 -11.24 3.22 12.97
CA SER A 44 -11.97 1.96 13.12
C SER A 44 -11.07 0.72 13.01
N ARG A 45 -9.81 0.88 12.61
CA ARG A 45 -8.84 -0.19 12.28
C ARG A 45 -9.35 -1.18 11.22
N LYS A 46 -10.44 -0.86 10.53
CA LYS A 46 -11.01 -1.68 9.47
C LYS A 46 -10.17 -1.51 8.21
N ILE A 47 -10.15 -2.58 7.42
CA ILE A 47 -9.50 -2.59 6.12
C ILE A 47 -10.58 -2.34 5.08
N ASP A 48 -10.42 -1.27 4.33
CA ASP A 48 -11.31 -0.83 3.27
C ASP A 48 -10.57 -0.87 1.93
N PHE A 49 -11.31 -1.07 0.84
CA PHE A 49 -10.75 -1.07 -0.50
C PHE A 49 -11.00 0.28 -1.16
N LYS A 50 -9.92 0.99 -1.50
CA LYS A 50 -9.99 2.27 -2.18
C LYS A 50 -9.61 2.10 -3.63
N LYS A 51 -10.46 2.57 -4.54
CA LYS A 51 -10.11 2.64 -5.97
C LYS A 51 -9.07 3.73 -6.17
N ILE A 52 -8.06 3.41 -6.97
CA ILE A 52 -6.96 4.33 -7.24
C ILE A 52 -6.75 4.44 -8.75
N GLU A 53 -6.31 5.61 -9.18
CA GLU A 53 -5.80 5.82 -10.52
C GLU A 53 -4.29 5.67 -10.45
N VAL A 54 -3.75 4.79 -11.29
CA VAL A 54 -2.33 4.48 -11.35
C VAL A 54 -1.69 5.05 -12.62
N GLY A 55 -0.39 5.29 -12.54
CA GLY A 55 0.43 5.86 -13.60
C GLY A 55 1.49 4.89 -14.08
N LEU A 56 2.73 5.38 -14.09
CA LEU A 56 3.89 4.59 -14.47
C LEU A 56 4.14 3.46 -13.47
N SER A 57 4.42 2.27 -13.98
CA SER A 57 4.92 1.14 -13.20
C SER A 57 6.33 0.79 -13.69
N ASP A 58 7.23 0.60 -12.74
CA ASP A 58 8.59 0.13 -12.99
C ASP A 58 8.73 -1.38 -12.70
N GLY A 59 7.61 -2.10 -12.55
CA GLY A 59 7.57 -3.54 -12.25
C GLY A 59 7.89 -3.93 -10.80
N LEU A 60 8.23 -2.94 -9.97
CA LEU A 60 8.38 -3.09 -8.51
C LEU A 60 7.41 -2.18 -7.77
N ASN A 61 7.40 -0.90 -8.17
CA ASN A 61 6.52 0.12 -7.64
C ASN A 61 5.66 0.67 -8.77
N ILE A 62 4.49 1.15 -8.38
CA ILE A 62 3.55 1.82 -9.27
C ILE A 62 3.20 3.20 -8.71
N GLU A 63 3.15 4.16 -9.60
CA GLU A 63 2.70 5.52 -9.34
C GLU A 63 1.18 5.53 -9.12
N VAL A 64 0.73 6.25 -8.10
CA VAL A 64 -0.66 6.55 -7.81
C VAL A 64 -0.92 8.02 -8.11
N LYS A 65 -1.68 8.26 -9.19
CA LYS A 65 -2.09 9.59 -9.64
C LYS A 65 -3.21 10.17 -8.81
N SER A 66 -4.14 9.34 -8.34
CA SER A 66 -5.32 9.77 -7.57
C SER A 66 -5.95 8.62 -6.79
N GLY A 67 -6.76 8.96 -5.78
CA GLY A 67 -7.47 7.99 -4.94
C GLY A 67 -6.78 7.66 -3.61
N LEU A 68 -5.51 8.03 -3.45
CA LEU A 68 -4.79 8.00 -2.16
C LEU A 68 -4.31 9.39 -1.77
N THR A 69 -4.20 9.58 -0.47
CA THR A 69 -3.61 10.76 0.15
C THR A 69 -2.46 10.32 1.05
N GLN A 70 -1.56 11.23 1.41
CA GLN A 70 -0.46 10.95 2.35
C GLN A 70 -0.93 10.50 3.74
N GLN A 71 -2.21 10.71 4.07
CA GLN A 71 -2.81 10.29 5.33
C GLN A 71 -3.37 8.87 5.27
N ASP A 72 -3.56 8.31 4.07
CA ASP A 72 -4.05 6.94 3.90
C ASP A 72 -2.92 5.95 4.21
N LYS A 73 -3.20 4.98 5.09
CA LYS A 73 -2.29 3.88 5.38
C LYS A 73 -2.63 2.69 4.50
N VAL A 74 -1.79 2.41 3.52
CA VAL A 74 -1.92 1.21 2.69
C VAL A 74 -1.52 -0.01 3.52
N VAL A 75 -2.36 -1.05 3.49
CA VAL A 75 -2.11 -2.29 4.23
C VAL A 75 -1.18 -3.18 3.43
N GLU A 76 0.00 -3.41 3.99
CA GLU A 76 0.91 -4.45 3.51
C GLU A 76 0.61 -5.75 4.27
N ARG A 77 -0.11 -6.67 3.64
CA ARG A 77 -0.26 -8.03 4.19
C ARG A 77 1.00 -8.82 3.86
N PRO A 78 1.56 -9.59 4.83
CA PRO A 78 2.58 -10.56 4.48
C PRO A 78 1.98 -11.55 3.46
N PRO A 79 2.77 -12.00 2.47
CA PRO A 79 2.31 -13.01 1.52
C PRO A 79 1.78 -14.19 2.33
N LYS A 80 0.56 -14.63 2.02
CA LYS A 80 -0.05 -15.78 2.69
C LYS A 80 0.84 -16.98 2.37
N GLU A 81 1.58 -17.45 3.37
CA GLU A 81 2.33 -18.69 3.24
C GLU A 81 1.31 -19.78 2.93
N ILE A 82 1.47 -20.41 1.77
CA ILE A 82 0.69 -21.58 1.36
C ILE A 82 1.10 -22.72 2.30
N GLU A 83 0.20 -23.06 3.23
CA GLU A 83 0.24 -24.35 3.96
C GLU A 83 -0.02 -25.52 3.00
#